data_AF-A0A5C8VMZ0-F1
#
_entry.id   AF-A0A5C8VMZ0-F1
#
_cell.length_a   1.000
_cell.length_b   1.000
_cell.length_c   1.000
_cell.angle_alpha   90.00
_cell.angle_beta   90.00
_cell.angle_gamma   90.00
#
_symmetry.space_group_name_H-M   'P 1'
#
loop_
_entity.id
_entity.type
_entity.pdbx_description
1 polymer ?
#
loop_
_entity_poly.entity_id
_entity_poly.type
_entity_poly.pdbx_seq_one_letter_code
_entity_poly.pdbx_strand_id
1 'polypeptide(L)'
;MRADPCHDSRFEDALAALLADRQSSDDAAAGQALFAALSRLERQALIAGAADTTLHRIAEARFLVGILRDAMRPSRIAPLRSLLRLAAETRRLAETDLDPV
;
A
#
# COMPACT_ATOMS: atom_id res chain seq x y z
N MET A 1 31.20 -6.26 3.81
CA MET A 1 30.72 -6.12 2.43
C MET A 1 30.50 -4.63 2.20
N ARG A 2 31.33 -3.96 1.40
CA ARG A 2 31.23 -2.51 1.19
C ARG A 2 30.19 -2.26 0.10
N ALA A 3 29.20 -1.41 0.39
CA ALA A 3 28.26 -0.92 -0.61
C ALA A 3 29.04 -0.15 -1.68
N ASP A 4 28.68 -0.37 -2.95
CA ASP A 4 29.24 0.37 -4.07
C ASP A 4 28.51 1.72 -4.20
N PRO A 5 29.17 2.86 -3.96
CA PRO A 5 28.52 4.17 -3.96
C PRO A 5 27.87 4.54 -5.31
N CYS A 6 28.31 3.90 -6.41
CA CYS A 6 27.68 4.06 -7.72
C CYS A 6 26.31 3.37 -7.81
N HIS A 7 26.11 2.29 -7.05
CA HIS A 7 24.82 1.63 -6.96
C HIS A 7 23.84 2.38 -6.07
N ASP A 8 24.31 3.09 -5.05
CA ASP A 8 23.43 3.89 -4.20
C ASP A 8 22.88 5.12 -4.94
N SER A 9 23.74 5.87 -5.63
CA SER A 9 23.31 7.08 -6.37
C SER A 9 22.20 6.80 -7.39
N ARG A 10 22.33 5.71 -8.17
CA ARG A 10 21.28 5.33 -9.15
C ARG A 10 19.93 5.02 -8.51
N PHE A 11 19.92 4.47 -7.29
CA PHE A 11 18.68 4.12 -6.60
C PHE A 11 18.05 5.35 -5.94
N GLU A 12 18.87 6.26 -5.43
CA GLU A 12 18.41 7.56 -4.93
C GLU A 12 17.84 8.43 -6.05
N ASP A 13 18.50 8.48 -7.22
CA ASP A 13 18.01 9.21 -8.39
C ASP A 13 16.71 8.61 -8.91
N ALA A 14 16.61 7.28 -8.98
CA ALA A 14 15.39 6.59 -9.37
C ALA A 14 14.25 6.83 -8.36
N LEU A 15 14.54 6.87 -7.07
CA LEU A 15 13.56 7.20 -6.03
C LEU A 15 13.06 8.65 -6.20
N ALA A 16 13.98 9.60 -6.40
CA ALA A 16 13.64 11.01 -6.62
C ALA A 16 12.75 11.19 -7.87
N ALA A 17 13.09 10.51 -8.96
CA ALA A 17 12.30 10.55 -10.19
C ALA A 17 10.88 10.00 -9.99
N LEU A 18 10.73 8.88 -9.27
CA LEU A 18 9.42 8.28 -8.97
C LEU A 18 8.56 9.20 -8.08
N LEU A 19 9.17 9.89 -7.11
CA LEU A 19 8.44 10.82 -6.24
C LEU A 19 8.06 12.11 -6.97
N ALA A 20 8.91 12.61 -7.86
CA ALA A 20 8.63 13.81 -8.66
C ALA A 20 7.47 13.60 -9.64
N ASP A 21 7.41 12.45 -10.32
CA ASP A 21 6.34 12.09 -11.26
C ASP A 21 4.94 12.14 -10.61
N ARG A 22 4.86 11.81 -9.32
CA ARG A 22 3.59 11.74 -8.58
C ARG A 22 3.11 13.05 -7.96
N GLN A 23 3.96 14.07 -7.85
CA GLN A 23 3.48 15.42 -7.48
C GLN A 23 2.54 16.01 -8.55
N SER A 24 2.55 15.45 -9.77
CA SER A 24 1.73 15.93 -10.89
C SER A 24 0.36 15.26 -11.02
N SER A 25 0.04 14.21 -10.24
CA SER A 25 -1.18 13.41 -10.48
C SER A 25 -1.81 12.88 -9.18
N ASP A 26 -3.07 13.24 -8.95
CA ASP A 26 -3.89 12.83 -7.79
C ASP A 26 -4.81 11.63 -8.09
N ASP A 27 -4.51 10.88 -9.15
CA ASP A 27 -5.29 9.73 -9.58
C ASP A 27 -5.01 8.48 -8.70
N ALA A 28 -6.06 7.77 -8.28
CA ALA A 28 -5.96 6.51 -7.55
C ALA A 28 -5.24 5.40 -8.34
N ALA A 29 -5.29 5.42 -9.69
CA ALA A 29 -4.52 4.48 -10.51
C ALA A 29 -3.01 4.83 -10.51
N ALA A 30 -2.65 6.10 -10.60
CA ALA A 30 -1.28 6.59 -10.39
C ALA A 30 -0.79 6.27 -8.95
N GLY A 31 -1.73 6.35 -8.00
CA GLY A 31 -1.78 5.68 -6.71
C GLY A 31 -1.02 4.37 -6.62
N GLN A 32 -1.66 3.39 -7.24
CA GLN A 32 -1.31 1.98 -7.29
C GLN A 32 -0.01 1.73 -8.09
N ALA A 33 0.18 2.43 -9.21
CA ALA A 33 1.35 2.29 -10.07
C ALA A 33 2.64 2.72 -9.34
N LEU A 34 2.61 3.84 -8.62
CA LEU A 34 3.75 4.30 -7.82
C LEU A 34 4.12 3.28 -6.74
N PHE A 35 3.13 2.75 -6.01
CA PHE A 35 3.39 1.74 -4.98
C PHE A 35 4.09 0.50 -5.57
N ALA A 36 3.62 0.03 -6.72
CA ALA A 36 4.24 -1.11 -7.42
C ALA A 36 5.66 -0.79 -7.91
N ALA A 37 5.91 0.44 -8.40
CA ALA A 37 7.22 0.89 -8.83
C ALA A 37 8.21 0.95 -7.66
N LEU A 38 7.80 1.49 -6.51
CA LEU A 38 8.62 1.54 -5.29
C LEU A 38 8.92 0.13 -4.76
N SER A 39 7.94 -0.79 -4.74
CA SER A 39 8.19 -2.20 -4.38
C SER A 39 9.16 -2.91 -5.34
N ARG A 40 9.16 -2.54 -6.62
CA ARG A 40 10.14 -3.05 -7.58
C ARG A 40 11.53 -2.48 -7.31
N LEU A 41 11.62 -1.18 -7.06
CA LEU A 41 12.88 -0.49 -6.74
C LEU A 41 13.52 -1.06 -5.48
N GLU A 42 12.74 -1.29 -4.41
CA GLU A 42 13.20 -1.90 -3.16
C GLU A 42 13.80 -3.29 -3.40
N ARG A 43 13.12 -4.15 -4.19
CA ARG A 43 13.65 -5.48 -4.54
C ARG A 43 14.94 -5.41 -5.35
N GLN A 44 15.02 -4.48 -6.29
CA GLN A 44 16.24 -4.28 -7.10
C GLN A 44 17.40 -3.79 -6.23
N ALA A 45 17.14 -2.88 -5.30
CA ALA A 45 18.14 -2.38 -4.35
C ALA A 45 18.62 -3.49 -3.41
N LEU A 46 17.70 -4.33 -2.90
CA LEU A 46 18.03 -5.49 -2.07
C LEU A 46 18.92 -6.49 -2.81
N ILE A 47 18.56 -6.86 -4.05
CA ILE A 47 19.34 -7.80 -4.87
C ILE A 47 20.73 -7.23 -5.19
N ALA A 48 20.82 -5.93 -5.43
CA ALA A 48 22.07 -5.26 -5.72
C ALA A 48 22.95 -4.99 -4.49
N GLY A 49 22.47 -5.30 -3.28
CA GLY A 49 23.21 -5.03 -2.03
C GLY A 49 23.41 -3.54 -1.78
N ALA A 50 22.41 -2.71 -2.10
CA ALA A 50 22.42 -1.28 -1.80
C ALA A 50 22.61 -1.02 -0.31
N ALA A 51 23.12 0.16 0.05
CA ALA A 51 23.34 0.55 1.44
C ALA A 51 22.01 0.56 2.23
N ASP A 52 22.10 0.25 3.52
CA ASP A 52 20.94 0.25 4.43
C ASP A 52 20.22 1.60 4.44
N THR A 53 20.95 2.71 4.30
CA THR A 53 20.38 4.06 4.19
C THR A 53 19.51 4.23 2.96
N THR A 54 19.95 3.70 1.82
CA THR A 54 19.22 3.73 0.54
C THR A 54 17.96 2.88 0.65
N LEU A 55 18.09 1.67 1.20
CA LEU A 55 16.96 0.76 1.45
C LEU A 55 15.92 1.37 2.39
N HIS A 56 16.38 2.04 3.46
CA HIS A 56 15.50 2.71 4.41
C HIS A 56 14.68 3.82 3.75
N ARG A 57 15.31 4.66 2.93
CA ARG A 57 14.63 5.75 2.19
C ARG A 57 13.58 5.20 1.22
N ILE A 58 13.90 4.12 0.50
CA ILE A 58 12.95 3.47 -0.42
C ILE A 58 11.76 2.88 0.37
N ALA A 59 12.02 2.21 1.50
CA ALA A 59 10.98 1.63 2.35
C ALA A 59 10.07 2.70 2.98
N GLU A 60 10.65 3.82 3.42
CA GLU A 60 9.90 4.97 3.95
C GLU A 60 8.98 5.57 2.89
N ALA A 61 9.49 5.83 1.69
CA ALA A 61 8.68 6.32 0.57
C ALA A 61 7.53 5.35 0.24
N ARG A 62 7.81 4.04 0.21
CA ARG A 62 6.78 3.01 -0.01
C ARG A 62 5.73 3.03 1.09
N PHE A 63 6.13 3.19 2.35
CA PHE A 63 5.22 3.24 3.49
C PHE A 63 4.26 4.43 3.40
N LEU A 64 4.78 5.63 3.14
CA LEU A 64 3.96 6.85 2.99
C LEU A 64 2.97 6.74 1.82
N VAL A 65 3.43 6.23 0.68
CA VAL A 65 2.56 5.99 -0.49
C VAL A 65 1.50 4.92 -0.18
N GLY A 66 1.86 3.91 0.62
CA GLY A 66 0.93 2.89 1.10
C GLY A 66 -0.20 3.48 1.94
N ILE A 67 0.12 4.39 2.86
CA ILE A 67 -0.89 5.11 3.66
C ILE A 67 -1.80 5.94 2.76
N LEU A 68 -1.22 6.75 1.87
CA LEU A 68 -2.01 7.60 0.95
C LEU A 68 -2.94 6.76 0.07
N ARG A 69 -2.45 5.63 -0.44
CA ARG A 69 -3.23 4.69 -1.22
C ARG A 69 -4.40 4.11 -0.41
N ASP A 70 -4.17 3.74 0.83
CA ASP A 70 -5.21 3.14 1.68
C ASP A 70 -6.25 4.20 2.10
N ALA A 71 -5.81 5.43 2.37
CA ALA A 71 -6.68 6.57 2.66
C ALA A 71 -7.56 6.96 1.46
N MET A 72 -7.03 6.88 0.23
CA MET A 72 -7.80 7.13 -1.00
C MET A 72 -8.63 5.93 -1.45
N ARG A 73 -8.49 4.77 -0.81
CA ARG A 73 -9.23 3.59 -1.21
C ARG A 73 -10.72 3.86 -0.93
N PRO A 74 -11.60 3.76 -1.93
CA PRO A 74 -13.03 3.95 -1.69
C PRO A 74 -13.45 2.93 -0.65
N SER A 75 -13.79 3.41 0.53
CA SER A 75 -14.27 2.58 1.60
C SER A 75 -15.55 1.93 1.08
N ARG A 76 -15.54 0.59 0.99
CA ARG A 76 -16.74 -0.19 0.68
C ARG A 76 -17.65 -0.15 1.91
N ILE A 77 -18.10 1.03 2.28
CA ILE A 77 -19.13 1.20 3.29
C ILE A 77 -20.39 0.69 2.61
N ALA A 78 -20.75 -0.56 2.93
CA ALA A 78 -22.04 -1.08 2.52
C ALA A 78 -23.10 -0.10 3.04
N PRO A 79 -24.11 0.27 2.22
CA PRO A 79 -25.12 1.20 2.67
C PRO A 79 -25.74 0.68 3.95
N LEU A 80 -26.03 1.57 4.91
CA LEU A 80 -26.55 1.22 6.23
C LEU A 80 -27.70 0.22 6.16
N ARG A 81 -28.57 0.32 5.13
CA ARG A 81 -29.66 -0.62 4.88
C ARG A 81 -29.19 -2.06 4.64
N SER A 82 -28.10 -2.27 3.90
CA SER A 82 -27.52 -3.60 3.69
C SER A 82 -26.89 -4.15 4.95
N LEU A 83 -26.23 -3.30 5.75
CA LEU A 83 -25.68 -3.70 7.06
C LEU A 83 -26.79 -4.06 8.05
N LEU A 84 -27.87 -3.26 8.10
CA LEU A 84 -29.04 -3.54 8.94
C LEU A 84 -29.77 -4.82 8.49
N ARG A 85 -29.88 -5.07 7.18
CA ARG A 85 -30.43 -6.32 6.65
C ARG A 85 -29.59 -7.53 7.07
N LEU A 86 -28.27 -7.44 6.88
CA LEU A 86 -27.35 -8.51 7.27
C LEU A 86 -27.42 -8.78 8.78
N ALA A 87 -27.43 -7.73 9.60
CA ALA A 87 -27.55 -7.86 11.06
C ALA A 87 -28.89 -8.50 11.48
N ALA A 88 -29.99 -8.16 10.81
CA ALA A 88 -31.29 -8.78 11.06
C ALA A 88 -31.32 -10.27 10.65
N GLU A 89 -30.64 -10.61 9.56
CA GLU A 89 -30.53 -11.98 9.05
C GLU A 89 -29.66 -12.86 9.95
N THR A 90 -28.54 -12.33 10.44
CA THR A 90 -27.70 -13.01 11.45
C THR A 90 -28.41 -13.16 12.79
N ARG A 91 -29.26 -12.19 13.17
CA ARG A 91 -30.04 -12.28 14.41
C ARG A 91 -31.10 -13.38 14.32
N ARG A 92 -31.80 -13.50 13.18
CA ARG A 92 -32.74 -14.59 12.96
C ARG A 92 -32.07 -15.95 13.05
N LEU A 93 -30.90 -16.12 12.43
CA LEU A 93 -30.13 -17.37 12.49
C LEU A 93 -29.71 -17.74 13.90
N ALA A 94 -29.36 -16.76 14.74
CA ALA A 94 -29.02 -16.99 16.14
C ALA A 94 -30.24 -17.35 17.02
N GLU A 95 -31.43 -16.83 16.68
CA GLU A 95 -32.68 -17.15 17.38
C GLU A 95 -33.18 -18.57 17.02
N THR A 96 -32.97 -19.05 15.78
CA THR A 96 -33.31 -20.43 15.39
C THR A 96 -32.40 -21.51 16.00
N ASP A 97 -31.17 -21.16 16.40
CA ASP A 97 -30.20 -22.09 17.00
C ASP A 97 -30.39 -22.25 18.52
N LEU A 98 -31.28 -21.44 19.12
CA LEU A 98 -31.61 -21.43 20.55
C LEU A 98 -32.95 -22.11 20.90
N ASP A 99 -33.63 -22.71 19.92
CA ASP A 99 -34.78 -23.58 20.15
C ASP A 99 -34.32 -25.06 20.20
N PRO A 100 -34.04 -25.64 21.38
CA PRO A 100 -33.97 -27.08 21.51
C PRO A 100 -35.39 -27.66 21.46
N VAL A 101 -35.62 -28.60 20.54
CA VAL A 101 -36.77 -29.51 20.56
C VAL A 101 -36.70 -30.42 21.79
#